data_AF-A0A2E9YQ76-F1
#
_entry.id   AF-A0A2E9YQ76-F1
#
_cell.length_a   1.000
_cell.length_b   1.000
_cell.length_c   1.000
_cell.angle_alpha   90.00
_cell.angle_beta   90.00
_cell.angle_gamma   90.00
#
_symmetry.space_group_name_H-M   'P 1'
#
loop_
_entity.id
_entity.type
_entity.pdbx_description
1 polymer ?
#
loop_
_entity_poly.entity_id
_entity_poly.type
_entity_poly.pdbx_seq_one_letter_code
_entity_poly.pdbx_strand_id
1 'polypeptide(L)'
;MPHLSIDPDYYRTLFDRWTNDIAMLPDFPTELKEKLVALHFIMLAFAEGEEYSEDAIHEGIKDRNLFSVDHVQIRINLLQQGFIVRFEKESEFIYQTSKEFLKHAQWDSSIPGAM
;
A
#
# COMPACT_ATOMS: atom_id res chain seq x y z
N MET A 1 5.06 -5.98 21.58
CA MET A 1 5.46 -6.59 20.29
C MET A 1 6.81 -5.99 19.91
N PRO A 2 7.79 -6.75 19.40
CA PRO A 2 8.99 -6.14 18.85
C PRO A 2 8.57 -5.14 17.77
N HIS A 3 9.08 -3.90 17.84
CA HIS A 3 8.82 -2.93 16.79
C HIS A 3 9.43 -3.45 15.48
N LEU A 4 8.56 -3.64 14.50
CA LEU A 4 8.94 -4.05 13.16
C LEU A 4 9.66 -2.87 12.49
N SER A 5 10.96 -2.99 12.22
CA SER A 5 11.74 -1.92 11.58
C SER A 5 11.84 -2.16 10.08
N ILE A 6 11.46 -1.16 9.27
CA ILE A 6 11.53 -1.18 7.80
C ILE A 6 12.58 -0.14 7.39
N ASP A 7 13.78 -0.63 7.12
CA ASP A 7 14.89 0.17 6.63
C ASP A 7 14.87 0.29 5.09
N PRO A 8 15.63 1.26 4.52
CA PRO A 8 15.62 1.53 3.09
C PRO A 8 16.21 0.41 2.24
N ASP A 9 17.18 -0.35 2.76
CA ASP A 9 17.83 -1.43 2.02
C ASP A 9 16.88 -2.63 1.87
N TYR A 10 16.16 -2.95 2.95
CA TYR A 10 15.10 -3.94 2.95
C TYR A 10 13.96 -3.55 2.00
N TYR A 11 13.50 -2.28 2.06
CA TYR A 11 12.48 -1.77 1.16
C TYR A 11 12.89 -1.91 -0.31
N ARG A 12 14.10 -1.45 -0.66
CA ARG A 12 14.64 -1.53 -2.03
C ARG A 12 14.80 -2.96 -2.51
N THR A 13 15.30 -3.86 -1.65
CA THR A 13 15.47 -5.27 -2.00
C THR A 13 14.13 -5.92 -2.40
N LEU A 14 13.05 -5.64 -1.67
CA LEU A 14 11.72 -6.13 -2.02
C LEU A 14 11.21 -5.53 -3.33
N PHE A 15 11.38 -4.22 -3.50
CA PHE A 15 11.00 -3.53 -4.73
C PHE A 15 11.70 -4.15 -5.95
N ASP A 16 13.03 -4.24 -5.91
CA ASP A 16 13.84 -4.79 -7.00
C ASP A 16 13.46 -6.24 -7.29
N ARG A 17 13.16 -7.03 -6.25
CA ARG A 17 12.71 -8.41 -6.40
C ARG A 17 11.38 -8.50 -7.15
N TRP A 18 10.43 -7.62 -6.86
CA TRP A 18 9.10 -7.66 -7.49
C TRP A 18 9.09 -7.07 -8.90
N THR A 19 9.96 -6.10 -9.20
CA THR A 19 9.95 -5.40 -10.49
C THR A 19 10.88 -6.01 -11.55
N ASN A 20 11.91 -6.77 -11.16
CA ASN A 20 12.92 -7.28 -12.09
C ASN A 20 12.75 -8.76 -12.48
N ASP A 21 11.84 -9.51 -11.82
CA ASP A 21 11.58 -10.91 -12.17
C ASP A 21 10.46 -11.00 -13.23
N ILE A 22 10.84 -11.19 -14.49
CA ILE A 22 9.96 -11.03 -15.67
C ILE A 22 9.11 -12.30 -15.92
N ALA A 23 9.38 -13.41 -15.23
CA ALA A 23 8.80 -14.70 -15.59
C ALA A 23 7.34 -14.89 -15.11
N MET A 24 6.93 -14.25 -14.01
CA MET A 24 5.59 -14.41 -13.43
C MET A 24 5.28 -13.26 -12.45
N LEU A 25 4.01 -12.86 -12.34
CA LEU A 25 3.60 -11.90 -11.30
C LEU A 25 3.88 -12.49 -9.91
N PRO A 26 4.55 -11.76 -9.00
CA PRO A 26 4.80 -12.22 -7.64
C PRO A 26 3.49 -12.43 -6.86
N ASP A 27 3.50 -13.42 -5.97
CA ASP A 27 2.45 -13.58 -4.98
C ASP A 27 2.41 -12.40 -4.00
N PHE A 28 1.21 -12.08 -3.53
CA PHE A 28 1.07 -11.05 -2.52
C PHE A 28 1.66 -11.52 -1.17
N PRO A 29 2.47 -10.69 -0.48
CA PRO A 29 3.18 -11.15 0.71
C PRO A 29 2.27 -11.51 1.88
N THR A 30 2.64 -12.57 2.61
CA THR A 30 1.97 -13.01 3.83
C THR A 30 2.55 -12.38 5.08
N GLU A 31 3.88 -12.19 5.11
CA GLU A 31 4.61 -11.55 6.20
C GLU A 31 4.21 -10.09 6.33
N LEU A 32 3.95 -9.63 7.56
CA LEU A 32 3.44 -8.28 7.81
C LEU A 32 4.40 -7.20 7.27
N LYS A 33 5.71 -7.40 7.41
CA LYS A 33 6.73 -6.46 6.92
C LYS A 33 6.65 -6.26 5.42
N GLU A 34 6.65 -7.36 4.69
CA GLU A 34 6.60 -7.36 3.22
C GLU A 34 5.25 -6.83 2.73
N LYS A 35 4.16 -7.19 3.42
CA LYS A 35 2.82 -6.70 3.12
C LYS A 35 2.72 -5.18 3.25
N LEU A 36 3.27 -4.60 4.33
CA LEU A 36 3.29 -3.15 4.49
C LEU A 36 4.06 -2.46 3.35
N VAL A 37 5.20 -3.03 2.93
CA VAL A 37 5.98 -2.52 1.79
C VAL A 37 5.21 -2.64 0.46
N ALA A 38 4.56 -3.78 0.21
CA ALA A 38 3.73 -4.00 -0.98
C ALA A 38 2.55 -3.02 -1.06
N LEU A 39 1.85 -2.81 0.06
CA LEU A 39 0.76 -1.84 0.14
C LEU A 39 1.26 -0.41 -0.06
N HIS A 40 2.40 -0.06 0.54
CA HIS A 40 3.02 1.24 0.34
C HIS A 40 3.38 1.49 -1.13
N PHE A 41 3.91 0.49 -1.83
CA PHE A 41 4.18 0.58 -3.26
C PHE A 41 2.91 0.89 -4.07
N ILE A 42 1.80 0.20 -3.80
CA ILE A 42 0.51 0.44 -4.46
C ILE A 42 0.01 1.86 -4.16
N MET A 43 0.25 2.35 -2.94
CA MET A 43 -0.16 3.69 -2.53
C MET A 43 0.52 4.83 -3.29
N LEU A 44 1.64 4.57 -3.97
CA LEU A 44 2.28 5.54 -4.86
C LEU A 44 1.41 5.92 -6.08
N ALA A 45 0.29 5.24 -6.32
CA ALA A 45 -0.74 5.65 -7.27
C ALA A 45 -1.54 6.89 -6.82
N PHE A 46 -1.54 7.20 -5.53
CA PHE A 46 -2.45 8.17 -4.93
C PHE A 46 -1.68 9.36 -4.33
N ALA A 47 -2.12 10.57 -4.66
CA ALA A 47 -1.66 11.79 -4.03
C ALA A 47 -2.20 11.93 -2.60
N GLU A 48 -1.36 12.48 -1.72
CA GLU A 48 -1.70 12.75 -0.33
C GLU A 48 -2.77 13.85 -0.23
N GLY A 49 -3.79 13.61 0.58
CA GLY A 49 -4.85 14.59 0.88
C GLY A 49 -5.98 14.63 -0.14
N GLU A 50 -5.86 13.93 -1.26
CA GLU A 50 -6.93 13.83 -2.26
C GLU A 50 -8.02 12.83 -1.85
N GLU A 51 -9.24 13.13 -2.28
CA GLU A 51 -10.41 12.27 -2.14
C GLU A 51 -10.62 11.48 -3.44
N TYR A 52 -10.92 10.19 -3.30
CA TYR A 52 -11.13 9.28 -4.42
C TYR A 52 -12.49 8.61 -4.28
N SER A 53 -13.22 8.52 -5.38
CA SER A 53 -14.40 7.65 -5.48
C SER A 53 -13.99 6.17 -5.43
N GLU A 54 -14.96 5.29 -5.25
CA GLU A 54 -14.69 3.84 -5.28
C GLU A 54 -14.02 3.39 -6.59
N ASP A 55 -14.50 3.90 -7.73
CA ASP A 55 -13.94 3.60 -9.05
C ASP A 55 -12.51 4.15 -9.21
N ALA A 56 -12.24 5.36 -8.71
CA ALA A 56 -10.91 5.96 -8.79
C ALA A 56 -9.88 5.17 -7.96
N ILE A 57 -10.24 4.74 -6.74
CA ILE A 57 -9.39 3.84 -5.94
C ILE A 57 -9.18 2.51 -6.65
N HIS A 58 -10.24 1.94 -7.21
CA HIS A 58 -10.19 0.66 -7.89
C HIS A 58 -9.19 0.68 -9.05
N GLU A 59 -9.28 1.69 -9.92
CA GLU A 59 -8.39 1.82 -11.08
C GLU A 59 -6.96 2.18 -10.65
N GLY A 60 -6.78 3.04 -9.64
CA GLY A 60 -5.44 3.35 -9.11
C GLY A 60 -4.74 2.12 -8.51
N ILE A 61 -5.48 1.26 -7.80
CA ILE A 61 -4.95 0.00 -7.28
C ILE A 61 -4.52 -0.91 -8.43
N LYS A 62 -5.37 -1.07 -9.46
CA LYS A 62 -5.05 -1.89 -10.63
C LYS A 62 -3.81 -1.40 -11.36
N ASP A 63 -3.68 -0.09 -11.57
CA ASP A 63 -2.56 0.52 -12.30
C ASP A 63 -1.19 0.24 -11.64
N ARG A 64 -1.17 0.13 -10.30
CA ARG A 64 0.05 -0.18 -9.53
C ARG A 64 0.09 -1.59 -8.96
N ASN A 65 -0.86 -2.47 -9.30
CA ASN A 65 -0.84 -3.84 -8.80
C ASN A 65 0.13 -4.70 -9.61
N LEU A 66 1.29 -5.01 -9.01
CA LEU A 66 2.26 -5.94 -9.58
C LEU A 66 2.04 -7.40 -9.15
N PHE A 67 1.06 -7.67 -8.29
CA PHE A 67 0.91 -8.96 -7.63
C PHE A 67 -0.21 -9.80 -8.25
N SER A 68 -0.11 -11.12 -8.12
CA SER A 68 -1.12 -12.10 -8.53
C SER A 68 -2.37 -12.13 -7.61
N VAL A 69 -2.77 -10.99 -7.04
CA VAL A 69 -3.91 -10.86 -6.12
C VAL A 69 -4.96 -9.89 -6.68
N ASP A 70 -6.21 -10.13 -6.32
CA ASP A 70 -7.32 -9.27 -6.69
C ASP A 70 -7.24 -7.88 -6.00
N HIS A 71 -7.57 -6.84 -6.77
CA HIS A 71 -7.56 -5.44 -6.35
C HIS A 71 -8.53 -5.16 -5.18
N VAL A 72 -9.66 -5.88 -5.06
CA VAL A 72 -10.56 -5.79 -3.90
C VAL A 72 -9.84 -6.25 -2.63
N GLN A 73 -9.08 -7.35 -2.71
CA GLN A 73 -8.31 -7.85 -1.58
C GLN A 73 -7.20 -6.88 -1.19
N ILE A 74 -6.55 -6.22 -2.15
CA ILE A 74 -5.60 -5.14 -1.87
C ILE A 74 -6.30 -3.98 -1.15
N ARG A 75 -7.45 -3.51 -1.64
CA ARG A 75 -8.21 -2.42 -1.02
C ARG A 75 -8.57 -2.73 0.44
N ILE A 76 -8.99 -3.97 0.73
CA ILE A 76 -9.26 -4.42 2.10
C ILE A 76 -7.99 -4.32 2.96
N ASN A 77 -6.83 -4.76 2.45
CA ASN A 77 -5.58 -4.65 3.18
C ASN A 77 -5.15 -3.19 3.38
N LEU A 78 -5.36 -2.30 2.40
CA LEU A 78 -5.08 -0.86 2.53
C LEU A 78 -5.90 -0.23 3.67
N LEU A 79 -7.20 -0.57 3.76
CA LEU A 79 -8.07 -0.13 4.86
C LEU A 79 -7.60 -0.70 6.20
N GLN A 80 -7.34 -2.01 6.27
CA GLN A 80 -6.97 -2.70 7.51
C GLN A 80 -5.62 -2.24 8.07
N GLN A 81 -4.67 -1.85 7.21
CA GLN A 81 -3.36 -1.36 7.61
C GLN A 81 -3.29 0.17 7.69
N GLY A 82 -4.41 0.89 7.51
CA GLY A 82 -4.46 2.34 7.71
C GLY A 82 -3.74 3.17 6.64
N PHE A 83 -3.61 2.64 5.41
CA PHE A 83 -3.12 3.41 4.26
C PHE A 83 -4.21 4.27 3.63
N ILE A 84 -5.47 3.84 3.73
CA ILE A 84 -6.64 4.61 3.31
C ILE A 84 -7.71 4.54 4.39
N VAL A 85 -8.53 5.58 4.45
CA VAL A 85 -9.76 5.62 5.23
C VAL A 85 -10.95 5.72 4.28
N ARG A 86 -12.09 5.13 4.67
CA ARG A 86 -13.34 5.20 3.93
C ARG A 86 -14.39 5.91 4.76
N PHE A 87 -15.09 6.86 4.15
CA PHE A 87 -16.24 7.54 4.74
C PHE A 87 -17.36 7.70 3.71
N GLU A 88 -18.56 8.00 4.20
CA GLU A 88 -19.73 8.24 3.35
C GLU A 88 -19.92 9.75 3.15
N LYS A 89 -20.10 10.17 1.90
CA LYS A 89 -20.35 11.57 1.51
C LYS A 89 -21.41 11.57 0.44
N GLU A 90 -22.52 12.29 0.68
CA GLU A 90 -23.62 12.43 -0.28
C GLU A 90 -24.15 11.08 -0.83
N SER A 91 -24.23 10.06 0.03
CA SER A 91 -24.65 8.69 -0.30
C SER A 91 -23.68 7.90 -1.19
N GLU A 92 -22.44 8.35 -1.33
CA GLU A 92 -21.34 7.63 -1.98
C GLU A 92 -20.21 7.33 -0.99
N PHE A 93 -19.46 6.25 -1.24
CA PHE A 93 -18.25 5.96 -0.49
C PHE A 93 -17.06 6.70 -1.10
N ILE A 94 -16.41 7.50 -0.26
CA ILE A 94 -15.18 8.23 -0.59
C ILE A 94 -14.04 7.65 0.23
N TYR A 95 -12.87 7.62 -0.41
CA TYR A 95 -11.63 7.14 0.15
C TYR A 95 -10.60 8.26 0.18
N GLN A 96 -9.79 8.30 1.23
CA GLN A 96 -8.71 9.26 1.36
C GLN A 96 -7.45 8.54 1.87
N THR A 97 -6.29 8.97 1.40
CA THR A 97 -4.99 8.48 1.91
C THR A 97 -4.82 8.80 3.39
N SER A 98 -4.20 7.90 4.14
CA SER A 98 -3.94 8.06 5.57
C SER A 98 -2.50 7.68 5.90
N LYS A 99 -1.98 8.26 6.99
CA LYS A 99 -0.67 7.93 7.57
C LYS A 99 -0.77 7.02 8.79
N GLU A 100 -1.93 6.43 9.05
CA GLU A 100 -2.11 5.51 10.19
C GLU A 100 -1.24 4.26 10.07
N PHE A 101 -0.89 3.85 8.85
CA PHE A 101 0.04 2.75 8.60
C PHE A 101 1.42 2.95 9.25
N LEU A 102 1.84 4.20 9.52
CA LEU A 102 3.09 4.49 10.23
C LEU A 102 3.11 3.92 11.65
N LYS A 103 1.94 3.65 12.26
CA LYS A 103 1.85 3.05 13.58
C LYS A 103 2.22 1.56 13.59
N HIS A 104 2.26 0.92 12.42
CA HIS A 104 2.50 -0.52 12.30
C HIS A 104 4.00 -0.90 12.31
N ALA A 105 4.89 0.06 12.06
CA ALA A 105 6.33 -0.19 11.94
C ALA A 105 7.17 1.06 12.26
N GLN A 106 8.45 0.87 12.54
CA GLN A 106 9.44 1.95 12.50
C GLN A 106 9.91 2.11 11.06
N TRP A 107 9.26 3.01 10.33
CA TRP A 107 9.64 3.34 8.96
C TRP A 107 10.83 4.28 8.96
N ASP A 108 11.85 3.96 8.16
CA ASP A 108 12.95 4.89 7.93
C ASP A 108 12.45 6.14 7.18
N SER A 109 12.86 7.33 7.64
CA SER A 109 12.40 8.61 7.09
C SER A 109 12.85 8.86 5.66
N SER A 110 13.86 8.13 5.15
CA SER A 110 14.25 8.21 3.74
C SER A 110 13.32 7.46 2.80
N ILE A 111 12.40 6.62 3.31
CA ILE A 111 11.36 5.99 2.50
C ILE A 111 10.32 7.09 2.15
N PRO A 112 10.05 7.35 0.86
CA PRO A 112 9.05 8.35 0.46
C PRO A 112 7.70 8.05 1.12
N GLY A 113 7.00 9.06 1.65
CA GLY A 113 5.72 8.87 2.32
C GLY A 113 5.80 8.41 3.79
N ALA A 114 7.00 8.10 4.30
CA ALA A 114 7.23 7.74 5.70
C ALA A 114 7.47 8.95 6.64
N MET A 115 7.49 10.18 6.10
CA MET A 115 7.67 11.45 6.86
C MET A 115 6.40 12.27 6.98
#